data_AF-A0A1G5RQE0-F1
#
_entry.id   AF-A0A1G5RQE0-F1
#
_cell.length_a   1.000
_cell.length_b   1.000
_cell.length_c   1.000
_cell.angle_alpha   90.00
_cell.angle_beta   90.00
_cell.angle_gamma   90.00
#
_symmetry.space_group_name_H-M   'P 1'
#
loop_
_entity.id
_entity.type
_entity.pdbx_description
1 polymer ?
#
loop_
_entity_poly.entity_id
_entity_poly.type
_entity_poly.pdbx_seq_one_letter_code
_entity_poly.pdbx_strand_id
1 'polypeptide(L)'
;MKLKRILAVAMATTMVLGMSMTALAADGDATGDGGANGTGTSEGHVEQKHLNVVLPTAAETTFAYTMDPERLIQTTSGGKYEEETTFPEAAGDTGVYFLTGEKTYSNTSSDLEIINKSSADVKVDVKVKTEATAAGTDITLATAALDGSETTPKLYLAAQVGEGAGKSTQILSATEAPVSRILAGNAGNYEIVVTTDSDGNKGYAYQQKKTGLTAWKSLKFNITGAVTNKEITAETTAPKIVVTWAFAEKASDDTTTVDTGVSDYVDIPGPSIAQTSITIPESGAVSVPVSLGEGTKAATGITSVYYLSQSGAKKDIDATGYALDTAEDGSVSFRLKTVTVDAFRSGNSDSRVYSIEFNDTAKTVVSITLNK
;
A
#
# COMPACT_ATOMS: atom_id res chain seq x y z
N MET A 1 32.45 -5.06 -1.49
CA MET A 1 32.89 -4.77 -2.87
C MET A 1 32.12 -5.63 -3.86
N LYS A 2 31.33 -4.98 -4.74
CA LYS A 2 31.11 -5.31 -6.16
C LYS A 2 30.05 -4.33 -6.69
N LEU A 3 30.51 -3.16 -7.15
CA LEU A 3 29.71 -2.26 -8.00
C LEU A 3 29.48 -2.95 -9.35
N LYS A 4 28.23 -3.00 -9.82
CA LYS A 4 27.93 -3.40 -11.20
C LYS A 4 27.32 -2.22 -11.96
N ARG A 5 28.21 -1.58 -12.73
CA ARG A 5 28.06 -1.05 -14.10
C ARG A 5 27.02 0.05 -14.35
N ILE A 6 27.53 1.29 -14.28
CA ILE A 6 27.11 2.44 -15.09
C ILE A 6 27.64 2.22 -16.51
N LEU A 7 26.80 2.34 -17.53
CA LEU A 7 27.23 2.53 -18.92
C LEU A 7 26.58 3.82 -19.44
N ALA A 8 27.30 4.93 -19.29
CA ALA A 8 26.99 6.18 -19.96
C ALA A 8 27.70 6.17 -21.31
N VAL A 9 26.93 6.18 -22.42
CA VAL A 9 27.48 6.33 -23.77
C VAL A 9 27.50 7.82 -24.09
N ALA A 10 28.70 8.40 -24.12
CA ALA A 10 28.94 9.74 -24.60
C ALA A 10 28.76 9.78 -26.13
N MET A 11 27.86 10.63 -26.63
CA MET A 11 27.77 10.96 -28.05
C MET A 11 28.33 12.35 -28.26
N ALA A 12 29.43 12.41 -29.00
CA ALA A 12 30.18 13.61 -29.33
C ALA A 12 29.34 14.60 -30.15
N THR A 13 29.30 15.85 -29.71
CA THR A 13 28.81 17.01 -30.46
C THR A 13 29.79 17.32 -31.60
N THR A 14 29.59 16.75 -32.78
CA THR A 14 30.27 17.21 -33.99
C THR A 14 29.42 18.29 -34.67
N MET A 15 29.78 19.56 -34.42
CA MET A 15 29.33 20.65 -35.30
C MET A 15 29.99 20.48 -36.66
N VAL A 16 29.20 20.11 -37.68
CA VAL A 16 29.64 20.16 -39.08
C VAL A 16 28.84 21.24 -39.80
N LEU A 17 29.56 22.30 -40.15
CA LEU A 17 29.17 23.33 -41.13
C LEU A 17 28.74 22.64 -42.43
N GLY A 18 27.44 22.56 -42.69
CA GLY A 18 26.91 22.16 -43.98
C GLY A 18 27.07 23.30 -44.99
N MET A 19 28.06 23.21 -45.88
CA MET A 19 28.04 23.97 -47.13
C MET A 19 26.88 23.46 -47.97
N SER A 20 25.86 24.31 -48.16
CA SER A 20 24.78 24.08 -49.11
C SER A 20 25.33 24.19 -50.54
N MET A 21 25.61 23.07 -51.19
CA MET A 21 25.65 23.06 -52.66
C MET A 21 24.23 22.83 -53.16
N THR A 22 23.60 23.88 -53.66
CA THR A 22 22.38 23.79 -54.45
C THR A 22 22.68 23.00 -55.72
N ALA A 23 22.18 21.78 -55.85
CA ALA A 23 22.23 21.03 -57.09
C ALA A 23 21.23 21.65 -58.08
N LEU A 24 21.72 22.47 -59.02
CA LEU A 24 20.97 22.73 -60.25
C LEU A 24 21.06 21.48 -61.13
N ALA A 25 19.90 20.97 -61.57
CA ALA A 25 19.86 19.91 -62.57
C ALA A 25 20.53 20.41 -63.85
N ALA A 26 21.66 19.80 -64.23
CA ALA A 26 22.33 20.06 -65.50
C ALA A 26 21.79 19.09 -66.56
N ASP A 27 21.38 19.61 -67.72
CA ASP A 27 21.19 18.80 -68.92
C ASP A 27 22.56 18.24 -69.34
N GLY A 28 22.66 16.91 -69.40
CA GLY A 28 23.92 16.18 -69.36
C GLY A 28 24.67 16.05 -70.68
N ASP A 29 26.01 16.11 -70.59
CA ASP A 29 26.93 15.57 -71.60
C ASP A 29 27.60 14.30 -71.06
N ALA A 30 27.43 13.20 -71.81
CA ALA A 30 28.05 11.85 -71.83
C ALA A 30 28.51 11.13 -70.53
N THR A 31 28.83 11.79 -69.43
CA THR A 31 29.11 11.21 -68.11
C THR A 31 28.84 12.24 -67.01
N GLY A 32 27.99 11.90 -66.05
CA GLY A 32 27.76 12.68 -64.83
C GLY A 32 27.67 11.76 -63.62
N ASP A 33 28.38 12.11 -62.54
CA ASP A 33 28.29 11.42 -61.24
C ASP A 33 27.48 12.27 -60.26
N GLY A 34 26.43 11.67 -59.72
CA GLY A 34 25.59 12.26 -58.67
C GLY A 34 25.72 11.48 -57.36
N GLY A 35 25.79 12.18 -56.23
CA GLY A 35 25.83 11.59 -54.91
C GLY A 35 24.86 12.31 -53.98
N ALA A 36 24.02 11.56 -53.27
CA ALA A 36 23.18 12.07 -52.19
C ALA A 36 23.50 11.28 -50.92
N ASN A 37 23.87 11.99 -49.85
CA ASN A 37 24.12 11.39 -48.55
C ASN A 37 22.97 11.74 -47.59
N GLY A 38 22.59 10.79 -46.75
CA GLY A 38 21.66 11.01 -45.64
C GLY A 38 22.25 10.43 -44.36
N THR A 39 21.96 11.06 -43.22
CA THR A 39 22.24 10.51 -41.90
C THR A 39 20.92 10.16 -41.21
N GLY A 40 20.94 9.11 -40.40
CA GLY A 40 19.83 8.74 -39.52
C GLY A 40 20.24 8.92 -38.06
N THR A 41 19.29 9.30 -37.21
CA THR A 41 19.46 9.37 -35.75
C THR A 41 18.48 8.43 -35.07
N SER A 42 18.85 7.89 -33.90
CA SER A 42 17.91 7.14 -33.05
C SER A 42 17.06 8.11 -32.24
N GLU A 43 15.76 7.84 -32.15
CA GLU A 43 14.79 8.58 -31.31
C GLU A 43 15.02 8.40 -29.79
N GLY A 44 15.88 7.46 -29.39
CA GLY A 44 16.25 7.21 -28.00
C GLY A 44 15.74 5.88 -27.43
N HIS A 45 15.91 5.69 -26.10
CA HIS A 45 15.49 4.51 -25.34
C HIS A 45 14.74 4.95 -24.08
N VAL A 46 13.73 4.17 -23.69
CA VAL A 46 13.06 4.29 -22.39
C VAL A 46 13.05 2.92 -21.74
N GLU A 47 13.58 2.84 -20.52
CA GLU A 47 13.51 1.62 -19.72
C GLU A 47 12.06 1.38 -19.27
N GLN A 48 11.45 0.28 -19.73
CA GLN A 48 10.06 -0.07 -19.43
C GLN A 48 9.91 -0.98 -18.19
N LYS A 49 10.92 -0.95 -17.32
CA LYS A 49 10.90 -1.65 -16.04
C LYS A 49 10.78 -0.65 -14.91
N HIS A 50 9.66 -0.71 -14.19
CA HIS A 50 9.39 0.10 -13.03
C HIS A 50 9.10 -0.82 -11.84
N LEU A 51 9.93 -0.74 -10.79
CA LEU A 51 9.76 -1.51 -9.56
C LEU A 51 9.07 -0.66 -8.49
N ASN A 52 7.93 -1.13 -8.00
CA ASN A 52 7.14 -0.50 -6.96
C ASN A 52 6.41 -1.59 -6.16
N VAL A 53 6.87 -1.85 -4.93
CA VAL A 53 6.26 -2.84 -4.03
C VAL A 53 5.78 -2.14 -2.77
N VAL A 54 4.52 -2.34 -2.42
CA VAL A 54 3.95 -1.87 -1.16
C VAL A 54 4.15 -2.96 -0.12
N LEU A 55 4.89 -2.63 0.94
CA LEU A 55 5.11 -3.50 2.08
C LEU A 55 4.10 -3.20 3.19
N PRO A 56 3.67 -4.21 3.97
CA PRO A 56 2.74 -4.00 5.06
C PRO A 56 3.40 -3.17 6.16
N THR A 57 2.59 -2.37 6.85
CA THR A 57 2.99 -1.73 8.10
C THR A 57 2.52 -2.63 9.24
N ALA A 58 3.43 -3.02 10.13
CA ALA A 58 3.11 -3.82 11.31
C ALA A 58 3.38 -3.01 12.58
N ALA A 59 2.41 -3.00 13.49
CA ALA A 59 2.62 -2.57 14.86
C ALA A 59 3.24 -3.71 15.69
N GLU A 60 3.87 -3.40 16.82
CA GLU A 60 4.43 -4.42 17.74
C GLU A 60 3.37 -5.44 18.20
N THR A 61 2.10 -5.04 18.21
CA THR A 61 0.97 -5.87 18.62
C THR A 61 0.43 -6.80 17.53
N THR A 62 0.87 -6.66 16.27
CA THR A 62 0.28 -7.38 15.11
C THR A 62 0.29 -8.90 15.29
N PHE A 63 1.36 -9.44 15.87
CA PHE A 63 1.52 -10.86 16.15
C PHE A 63 1.65 -11.15 17.65
N ALA A 64 1.29 -10.19 18.51
CA ALA A 64 1.22 -10.43 19.94
C ALA A 64 0.03 -11.35 20.24
N TYR A 65 0.23 -12.29 21.16
CA TYR A 65 -0.78 -13.28 21.49
C TYR A 65 -0.79 -13.61 22.98
N THR A 66 -1.94 -14.08 23.44
CA THR A 66 -2.13 -14.70 24.76
C THR A 66 -2.44 -16.17 24.55
N MET A 67 -1.87 -17.05 25.36
CA MET A 67 -2.27 -18.47 25.41
C MET A 67 -3.04 -18.76 26.70
N ASP A 68 -4.02 -19.64 26.63
CA ASP A 68 -4.87 -20.07 27.73
C ASP A 68 -5.03 -21.60 27.71
N PRO A 69 -4.00 -22.34 28.14
CA PRO A 69 -4.05 -23.81 28.19
C PRO A 69 -5.21 -24.33 29.04
N GLU A 70 -5.55 -23.64 30.14
CA GLU A 70 -6.58 -24.10 31.08
C GLU A 70 -8.00 -23.58 30.75
N ARG A 71 -8.16 -22.85 29.65
CA ARG A 71 -9.44 -22.31 29.17
C ARG A 71 -10.14 -21.42 30.20
N LEU A 72 -9.37 -20.66 30.96
CA LEU A 72 -9.85 -19.72 31.96
C LEU A 72 -10.70 -18.61 31.33
N ILE A 73 -10.31 -18.13 30.14
CA ILE A 73 -11.04 -17.08 29.40
C ILE A 73 -12.43 -17.59 29.02
N GLN A 74 -12.53 -18.81 28.47
CA GLN A 74 -13.82 -19.40 28.12
C GLN A 74 -14.67 -19.68 29.37
N THR A 75 -14.06 -20.28 30.40
CA THR A 75 -14.75 -20.66 31.65
C THR A 75 -15.34 -19.45 32.38
N THR A 76 -14.68 -18.31 32.29
CA THR A 76 -15.10 -17.06 32.96
C THR A 76 -15.81 -16.08 32.03
N SER A 77 -16.07 -16.48 30.77
CA SER A 77 -16.59 -15.59 29.73
C SER A 77 -15.81 -14.27 29.63
N GLY A 78 -14.48 -14.35 29.73
CA GLY A 78 -13.58 -13.21 29.61
C GLY A 78 -13.53 -12.28 30.82
N GLY A 79 -14.01 -12.68 32.00
CA GLY A 79 -14.20 -11.79 33.16
C GLY A 79 -12.95 -11.08 33.72
N LYS A 80 -11.73 -11.37 33.24
CA LYS A 80 -10.51 -10.60 33.53
C LYS A 80 -10.36 -9.35 32.66
N TYR A 81 -11.01 -9.33 31.49
CA TYR A 81 -10.88 -8.30 30.48
C TYR A 81 -11.97 -7.25 30.61
N GLU A 82 -11.73 -6.09 30.00
CA GLU A 82 -12.68 -4.97 29.96
C GLU A 82 -14.02 -5.40 29.34
N GLU A 83 -15.10 -4.72 29.71
CA GLU A 83 -16.41 -4.93 29.11
C GLU A 83 -16.34 -4.79 27.58
N GLU A 84 -17.19 -5.56 26.90
CA GLU A 84 -17.29 -5.68 25.43
C GLU A 84 -16.09 -6.36 24.76
N THR A 85 -15.15 -6.93 25.52
CA THR A 85 -14.08 -7.75 24.94
C THR A 85 -14.67 -9.05 24.37
N THR A 86 -14.40 -9.32 23.09
CA THR A 86 -14.94 -10.51 22.40
C THR A 86 -13.83 -11.52 22.12
N PHE A 87 -14.10 -12.78 22.46
CA PHE A 87 -13.23 -13.93 22.18
C PHE A 87 -13.92 -14.91 21.22
N PRO A 88 -13.18 -15.82 20.58
CA PRO A 88 -13.76 -16.90 19.79
C PRO A 88 -14.73 -17.75 20.61
N GLU A 89 -15.82 -18.17 19.97
CA GLU A 89 -16.79 -19.09 20.55
C GLU A 89 -16.14 -20.43 20.94
N ALA A 90 -16.62 -21.04 22.02
CA ALA A 90 -16.03 -22.26 22.58
C ALA A 90 -15.87 -23.41 21.57
N ALA A 91 -16.79 -23.54 20.61
CA ALA A 91 -16.73 -24.58 19.57
C ALA A 91 -15.58 -24.41 18.58
N GLY A 92 -15.03 -23.19 18.46
CA GLY A 92 -13.91 -22.86 17.58
C GLY A 92 -12.66 -22.40 18.32
N ASP A 93 -12.69 -22.33 19.66
CA ASP A 93 -11.60 -21.82 20.49
C ASP A 93 -10.40 -22.78 20.53
N THR A 94 -9.23 -22.29 20.12
CA THR A 94 -7.96 -23.03 20.16
C THR A 94 -7.09 -22.66 21.34
N GLY A 95 -7.49 -21.66 22.16
CA GLY A 95 -6.81 -21.24 23.38
C GLY A 95 -5.60 -20.35 23.12
N VAL A 96 -5.44 -19.85 21.89
CA VAL A 96 -4.44 -18.85 21.54
C VAL A 96 -5.17 -17.67 20.92
N TYR A 97 -4.91 -16.48 21.42
CA TYR A 97 -5.69 -15.29 21.10
C TYR A 97 -4.79 -14.16 20.62
N PHE A 98 -4.98 -13.74 19.38
CA PHE A 98 -4.39 -12.55 18.78
C PHE A 98 -5.39 -11.40 18.83
N LEU A 99 -4.94 -10.20 19.16
CA LEU A 99 -5.77 -9.00 19.09
C LEU A 99 -5.91 -8.56 17.63
N THR A 100 -7.14 -8.61 17.09
CA THR A 100 -7.44 -8.33 15.68
C THR A 100 -8.29 -7.07 15.47
N GLY A 101 -8.88 -6.55 16.55
CA GLY A 101 -9.53 -5.25 16.63
C GLY A 101 -9.19 -4.60 17.97
N GLU A 102 -9.87 -3.51 18.35
CA GLU A 102 -9.57 -2.79 19.60
C GLU A 102 -9.79 -3.65 20.86
N LYS A 103 -10.84 -4.48 20.86
CA LYS A 103 -11.19 -5.42 21.94
C LYS A 103 -11.59 -6.80 21.41
N THR A 104 -11.18 -7.14 20.20
CA THR A 104 -11.60 -8.36 19.51
C THR A 104 -10.43 -9.30 19.33
N TYR A 105 -10.56 -10.50 19.89
CA TYR A 105 -9.57 -11.55 19.82
C TYR A 105 -9.98 -12.65 18.84
N SER A 106 -8.99 -13.26 18.19
CA SER A 106 -9.15 -14.36 17.24
C SER A 106 -8.03 -15.39 17.41
N ASN A 107 -8.27 -16.63 17.00
CA ASN A 107 -7.25 -17.68 16.96
C ASN A 107 -6.26 -17.52 15.79
N THR A 108 -6.53 -16.53 14.93
CA THR A 108 -5.70 -16.14 13.80
C THR A 108 -5.40 -14.65 13.92
N SER A 109 -4.14 -14.25 13.72
CA SER A 109 -3.75 -12.85 13.66
C SER A 109 -4.41 -12.15 12.47
N SER A 110 -4.40 -10.81 12.49
CA SER A 110 -4.78 -10.04 11.30
C SER A 110 -3.85 -10.38 10.13
N ASP A 111 -4.41 -10.33 8.91
CA ASP A 111 -3.63 -10.47 7.69
C ASP A 111 -2.70 -9.25 7.51
N LEU A 112 -1.47 -9.52 7.12
CA LEU A 112 -0.60 -8.53 6.48
C LEU A 112 -0.54 -8.81 4.98
N GLU A 113 -0.42 -7.77 4.18
CA GLU A 113 -0.46 -7.85 2.71
C GLU A 113 0.73 -7.13 2.07
N ILE A 114 1.41 -7.81 1.14
CA ILE A 114 2.45 -7.27 0.28
C ILE A 114 1.88 -7.14 -1.14
N ILE A 115 2.02 -5.98 -1.78
CA ILE A 115 1.41 -5.73 -3.11
C ILE A 115 2.51 -5.41 -4.12
N ASN A 116 2.53 -6.11 -5.25
CA ASN A 116 3.40 -5.78 -6.37
C ASN A 116 2.70 -4.80 -7.33
N LYS A 117 3.03 -3.51 -7.23
CA LYS A 117 2.59 -2.46 -8.16
C LYS A 117 3.58 -2.22 -9.31
N SER A 118 4.58 -3.08 -9.48
CA SER A 118 5.62 -2.96 -10.51
C SER A 118 5.08 -3.28 -11.91
N SER A 119 5.81 -2.86 -12.95
CA SER A 119 5.59 -3.36 -14.32
C SER A 119 6.17 -4.76 -14.54
N ALA A 120 7.00 -5.26 -13.61
CA ALA A 120 7.71 -6.54 -13.70
C ALA A 120 7.46 -7.44 -12.47
N ASP A 121 7.72 -8.73 -12.64
CA ASP A 121 7.60 -9.72 -11.57
C ASP A 121 8.60 -9.46 -10.45
N VAL A 122 8.16 -9.70 -9.21
CA VAL A 122 9.01 -9.62 -8.03
C VAL A 122 8.96 -10.93 -7.25
N LYS A 123 10.09 -11.29 -6.66
CA LYS A 123 10.19 -12.36 -5.68
C LYS A 123 10.02 -11.76 -4.29
N VAL A 124 9.15 -12.34 -3.49
CA VAL A 124 8.92 -11.98 -2.09
C VAL A 124 9.26 -13.17 -1.21
N ASP A 125 9.98 -12.91 -0.13
CA ASP A 125 10.29 -13.90 0.90
C ASP A 125 9.63 -13.48 2.20
N VAL A 126 8.81 -14.37 2.78
CA VAL A 126 8.29 -14.23 4.15
C VAL A 126 9.01 -15.22 5.04
N LYS A 127 9.64 -14.75 6.11
CA LYS A 127 10.36 -15.57 7.08
C LYS A 127 9.73 -15.41 8.44
N VAL A 128 9.47 -16.54 9.09
CA VAL A 128 8.93 -16.61 10.44
C VAL A 128 9.80 -17.48 11.33
N LYS A 129 9.95 -17.09 12.59
CA LYS A 129 10.59 -17.89 13.64
C LYS A 129 10.02 -17.51 15.00
N THR A 130 10.35 -18.31 16.01
CA THR A 130 10.13 -17.98 17.41
C THR A 130 11.45 -17.67 18.12
N GLU A 131 11.44 -16.69 19.01
CA GLU A 131 12.54 -16.41 19.93
C GLU A 131 12.10 -16.77 21.35
N ALA A 132 12.87 -17.66 21.99
CA ALA A 132 12.57 -18.09 23.34
C ALA A 132 12.71 -16.93 24.33
N THR A 133 11.88 -16.92 25.36
CA THR A 133 12.06 -16.00 26.49
C THR A 133 13.34 -16.32 27.25
N ALA A 134 14.00 -15.29 27.78
CA ALA A 134 15.29 -15.42 28.44
C ALA A 134 15.24 -16.32 29.70
N ALA A 135 14.06 -16.48 30.31
CA ALA A 135 13.86 -17.30 31.50
C ALA A 135 13.83 -18.81 31.19
N GLY A 136 13.66 -19.23 29.93
CA GLY A 136 13.59 -20.64 29.55
C GLY A 136 12.34 -21.36 30.04
N THR A 137 11.30 -20.61 30.41
CA THR A 137 10.02 -21.09 30.94
C THR A 137 8.94 -21.26 29.87
N ASP A 138 9.33 -21.18 28.59
CA ASP A 138 8.40 -21.28 27.48
C ASP A 138 7.75 -22.65 27.38
N ILE A 139 6.46 -22.67 27.12
CA ILE A 139 5.74 -23.87 26.74
C ILE A 139 6.39 -24.52 25.52
N THR A 140 6.41 -25.85 25.49
CA THR A 140 7.01 -26.60 24.38
C THR A 140 6.24 -26.36 23.09
N LEU A 141 6.94 -26.02 22.01
CA LEU A 141 6.33 -25.88 20.68
C LEU A 141 5.99 -27.24 20.07
N ALA A 142 4.81 -27.32 19.46
CA ALA A 142 4.38 -28.47 18.69
C ALA A 142 5.01 -28.47 17.30
N THR A 143 5.36 -29.66 16.79
CA THR A 143 5.93 -29.85 15.45
C THR A 143 4.88 -30.25 14.40
N ALA A 144 3.63 -30.38 14.82
CA ALA A 144 2.46 -30.71 14.00
C ALA A 144 1.23 -30.02 14.61
N ALA A 145 0.15 -29.91 13.84
CA ALA A 145 -1.13 -29.43 14.36
C ALA A 145 -1.58 -30.33 15.53
N LEU A 146 -2.18 -29.71 16.55
CA LEU A 146 -2.67 -30.43 17.72
C LEU A 146 -3.92 -31.23 17.36
N ASP A 147 -3.98 -32.48 17.79
CA ASP A 147 -5.12 -33.38 17.57
C ASP A 147 -5.81 -33.82 18.86
N GLY A 148 -5.31 -33.37 20.01
CA GLY A 148 -5.84 -33.69 21.34
C GLY A 148 -5.25 -34.96 21.95
N SER A 149 -4.38 -35.68 21.23
CA SER A 149 -3.65 -36.84 21.77
C SER A 149 -2.49 -36.46 22.68
N GLU A 150 -2.13 -35.17 22.75
CA GLU A 150 -1.01 -34.69 23.53
C GLU A 150 -1.21 -34.93 25.02
N THR A 151 -0.21 -35.54 25.64
CA THR A 151 -0.18 -35.80 27.09
C THR A 151 0.46 -34.68 27.90
N THR A 152 1.15 -33.75 27.24
CA THR A 152 1.84 -32.61 27.86
C THR A 152 1.34 -31.28 27.30
N PRO A 153 1.49 -30.17 28.04
CA PRO A 153 1.27 -28.83 27.51
C PRO A 153 2.11 -28.58 26.26
N LYS A 154 1.48 -28.17 25.16
CA LYS A 154 2.14 -27.81 23.90
C LYS A 154 1.45 -26.64 23.23
N LEU A 155 2.24 -25.78 22.59
CA LEU A 155 1.79 -24.64 21.80
C LEU A 155 2.10 -24.87 20.31
N TYR A 156 1.06 -24.85 19.49
CA TYR A 156 1.18 -24.84 18.04
C TYR A 156 1.04 -23.41 17.53
N LEU A 157 2.01 -22.99 16.72
CA LEU A 157 1.99 -21.73 15.98
C LEU A 157 2.36 -22.03 14.53
N ALA A 158 1.59 -21.50 13.58
CA ALA A 158 1.89 -21.67 12.16
C ALA A 158 1.59 -20.42 11.35
N ALA A 159 2.53 -20.04 10.49
CA ALA A 159 2.33 -19.00 9.51
C ALA A 159 1.56 -19.56 8.31
N GLN A 160 0.52 -18.84 7.90
CA GLN A 160 -0.19 -19.07 6.67
C GLN A 160 0.29 -18.03 5.67
N VAL A 161 0.85 -18.46 4.55
CA VAL A 161 1.37 -17.58 3.49
C VAL A 161 0.67 -17.89 2.18
N GLY A 162 -0.03 -16.90 1.65
CA GLY A 162 -0.89 -17.03 0.47
C GLY A 162 -2.30 -17.51 0.79
N GLU A 163 -3.09 -17.70 -0.27
CA GLU A 163 -4.51 -18.06 -0.18
C GLU A 163 -4.86 -19.28 -1.06
N GLY A 164 -6.05 -19.84 -0.86
CA GLY A 164 -6.58 -20.93 -1.67
C GLY A 164 -5.72 -22.20 -1.66
N ALA A 165 -5.68 -22.90 -2.79
CA ALA A 165 -4.91 -24.14 -2.95
C ALA A 165 -3.38 -23.92 -2.98
N GLY A 166 -2.92 -22.70 -3.24
CA GLY A 166 -1.49 -22.33 -3.21
C GLY A 166 -0.99 -21.82 -1.86
N LYS A 167 -1.84 -21.86 -0.82
CA LYS A 167 -1.47 -21.47 0.54
C LYS A 167 -0.43 -22.43 1.12
N SER A 168 0.65 -21.88 1.67
CA SER A 168 1.63 -22.63 2.45
C SER A 168 1.39 -22.43 3.95
N THR A 169 1.47 -23.53 4.69
CA THR A 169 1.51 -23.51 6.16
C THR A 169 2.91 -23.85 6.63
N GLN A 170 3.56 -22.94 7.35
CA GLN A 170 4.86 -23.17 7.98
C GLN A 170 4.68 -23.20 9.49
N ILE A 171 4.98 -24.35 10.10
CA ILE A 171 4.98 -24.48 11.57
C ILE A 171 6.19 -23.71 12.11
N LEU A 172 5.96 -22.86 13.10
CA LEU A 172 7.01 -22.01 13.66
C LEU A 172 7.96 -22.82 14.55
N SER A 173 9.24 -22.46 14.47
CA SER A 173 10.29 -22.99 15.33
C SER A 173 11.36 -21.91 15.55
N ALA A 174 12.41 -22.21 16.32
CA ALA A 174 13.56 -21.31 16.46
C ALA A 174 14.36 -21.13 15.15
N THR A 175 14.17 -22.02 14.17
CA THR A 175 14.79 -21.92 12.86
C THR A 175 13.90 -21.12 11.91
N GLU A 176 14.47 -20.10 11.26
CA GLU A 176 13.80 -19.41 10.16
C GLU A 176 13.98 -20.18 8.85
N ALA A 177 12.92 -20.25 8.05
CA ALA A 177 13.00 -20.63 6.64
C ALA A 177 12.09 -19.70 5.82
N PRO A 178 12.54 -19.22 4.64
CA PRO A 178 11.71 -18.37 3.80
C PRO A 178 10.64 -19.18 3.08
N VAL A 179 9.41 -18.65 3.09
CA VAL A 179 8.38 -18.99 2.11
C VAL A 179 8.48 -17.97 0.98
N SER A 180 9.08 -18.39 -0.12
CA SER A 180 9.23 -17.57 -1.33
C SER A 180 7.97 -17.59 -2.18
N ARG A 181 7.64 -16.45 -2.79
CA ARG A 181 6.57 -16.30 -3.79
C ARG A 181 6.97 -15.38 -4.93
N ILE A 182 6.50 -15.69 -6.14
CA ILE A 182 6.58 -14.77 -7.28
C ILE A 182 5.24 -14.05 -7.43
N LEU A 183 5.25 -12.72 -7.29
CA LEU A 183 4.11 -11.86 -7.56
C LEU A 183 4.28 -11.25 -8.95
N ALA A 184 3.32 -11.49 -9.83
CA ALA A 184 3.35 -10.94 -11.18
C ALA A 184 3.34 -9.39 -11.16
N GLY A 185 4.14 -8.79 -12.04
CA GLY A 185 4.00 -7.37 -12.37
C GLY A 185 2.82 -7.13 -13.30
N ASN A 186 2.45 -5.87 -13.46
CA ASN A 186 1.41 -5.47 -14.41
C ASN A 186 1.89 -4.32 -15.31
N ALA A 187 2.63 -4.66 -16.36
CA ALA A 187 3.07 -3.69 -17.38
C ALA A 187 1.91 -2.99 -18.08
N GLY A 188 0.72 -3.61 -18.13
CA GLY A 188 -0.50 -3.02 -18.69
C GLY A 188 -0.98 -1.78 -17.93
N ASN A 189 -0.58 -1.61 -16.66
CA ASN A 189 -0.88 -0.44 -15.84
C ASN A 189 0.09 0.73 -16.07
N TYR A 190 1.04 0.61 -17.00
CA TYR A 190 2.03 1.63 -17.32
C TYR A 190 1.91 2.07 -18.78
N GLU A 191 2.40 3.26 -19.07
CA GLU A 191 2.40 3.87 -20.39
C GLU A 191 3.66 4.72 -20.61
N ILE A 192 4.02 4.91 -21.89
CA ILE A 192 5.06 5.87 -22.28
C ILE A 192 4.36 7.20 -22.59
N VAL A 193 4.77 8.26 -21.91
CA VAL A 193 4.30 9.63 -22.16
C VAL A 193 5.45 10.54 -22.54
N VAL A 194 5.14 11.68 -23.14
CA VAL A 194 6.09 12.77 -23.33
C VAL A 194 6.01 13.71 -22.14
N THR A 195 7.10 13.85 -21.41
CA THR A 195 7.27 14.83 -20.33
C THR A 195 8.05 16.03 -20.82
N THR A 196 7.82 17.18 -20.20
CA THR A 196 8.60 18.40 -20.44
C THR A 196 9.33 18.77 -19.16
N ASP A 197 10.64 18.97 -19.23
CA ASP A 197 11.44 19.42 -18.07
C ASP A 197 11.20 20.90 -17.76
N SER A 198 11.84 21.42 -16.71
CA SER A 198 11.73 22.83 -16.29
C SER A 198 12.21 23.82 -17.35
N ASP A 199 13.05 23.37 -18.29
CA ASP A 199 13.67 24.19 -19.32
C ASP A 199 12.91 24.11 -20.66
N GLY A 200 11.81 23.34 -20.70
CA GLY A 200 10.96 23.19 -21.88
C GLY A 200 11.37 22.05 -22.83
N ASN A 201 12.36 21.23 -22.47
CA ASN A 201 12.79 20.10 -23.30
C ASN A 201 11.84 18.91 -23.14
N LYS A 202 11.49 18.28 -24.26
CA LYS A 202 10.63 17.10 -24.29
C LYS A 202 11.46 15.82 -24.20
N GLY A 203 11.00 14.88 -23.38
CA GLY A 203 11.56 13.53 -23.28
C GLY A 203 10.47 12.50 -23.07
N TYR A 204 10.80 11.22 -23.27
CA TYR A 204 9.87 10.13 -22.99
C TYR A 204 10.04 9.62 -21.55
N ALA A 205 8.94 9.29 -20.89
CA ALA A 205 8.92 8.69 -19.56
C ALA A 205 7.98 7.48 -19.53
N TYR A 206 8.42 6.39 -18.90
CA TYR A 206 7.57 5.24 -18.60
C TYR A 206 6.99 5.42 -17.19
N GLN A 207 5.67 5.60 -17.10
CA GLN A 207 4.99 5.94 -15.85
C GLN A 207 3.71 5.12 -15.68
N GLN A 208 3.24 5.01 -14.44
CA GLN A 208 1.96 4.37 -14.15
C GLN A 208 0.81 5.23 -14.73
N LYS A 209 -0.17 4.57 -15.34
CA LYS A 209 -1.41 5.19 -15.80
C LYS A 209 -2.18 5.80 -14.63
N LYS A 210 -2.88 6.90 -14.88
CA LYS A 210 -3.74 7.54 -13.89
C LYS A 210 -5.15 6.93 -13.80
N THR A 211 -5.62 6.32 -14.88
CA THR A 211 -6.96 5.74 -15.01
C THR A 211 -6.91 4.42 -15.75
N GLY A 212 -7.93 3.57 -15.59
CA GLY A 212 -8.00 2.27 -16.28
C GLY A 212 -6.97 1.27 -15.77
N LEU A 213 -6.58 1.40 -14.49
CA LEU A 213 -5.74 0.40 -13.83
C LEU A 213 -6.51 -0.91 -13.69
N THR A 214 -5.80 -2.00 -13.95
CA THR A 214 -6.26 -3.36 -13.69
C THR A 214 -5.63 -3.87 -12.39
N ALA A 215 -6.14 -4.99 -11.88
CA ALA A 215 -5.68 -5.54 -10.60
C ALA A 215 -4.16 -5.77 -10.58
N TRP A 216 -3.56 -5.42 -9.45
CA TRP A 216 -2.21 -5.81 -9.05
C TRP A 216 -2.24 -7.18 -8.40
N LYS A 217 -1.07 -7.81 -8.22
CA LYS A 217 -0.97 -9.04 -7.41
C LYS A 217 -0.51 -8.73 -6.01
N SER A 218 -1.05 -9.46 -5.04
CA SER A 218 -0.75 -9.33 -3.63
C SER A 218 -0.50 -10.68 -2.97
N LEU A 219 0.25 -10.68 -1.88
CA LEU A 219 0.53 -11.82 -1.04
C LEU A 219 0.10 -11.50 0.39
N LYS A 220 -0.87 -12.26 0.90
CA LYS A 220 -1.29 -12.16 2.29
C LYS A 220 -0.61 -13.21 3.16
N PHE A 221 -0.40 -12.86 4.42
CA PHE A 221 0.06 -13.80 5.42
C PHE A 221 -0.44 -13.45 6.82
N ASN A 222 -0.65 -14.48 7.64
CA ASN A 222 -1.05 -14.37 9.04
C ASN A 222 -0.43 -15.50 9.87
N ILE A 223 -0.63 -15.45 11.19
CA ILE A 223 -0.26 -16.52 12.12
C ILE A 223 -1.53 -17.12 12.72
N THR A 224 -1.57 -18.44 12.76
CA THR A 224 -2.58 -19.24 13.45
C THR A 224 -1.97 -19.87 14.71
N GLY A 225 -2.77 -20.01 15.77
CA GLY A 225 -2.32 -20.59 17.03
C GLY A 225 -3.29 -21.60 17.61
N ALA A 226 -2.76 -22.57 18.35
CA ALA A 226 -3.53 -23.48 19.20
C ALA A 226 -2.69 -23.95 20.38
N VAL A 227 -3.31 -24.19 21.53
CA VAL A 227 -2.62 -24.71 22.73
C VAL A 227 -3.41 -25.87 23.32
N THR A 228 -2.71 -26.88 23.83
CA THR A 228 -3.36 -28.05 24.43
C THR A 228 -4.13 -27.65 25.68
N ASN A 229 -5.24 -28.35 25.95
CA ASN A 229 -6.01 -28.16 27.19
C ASN A 229 -5.39 -29.00 28.33
N LYS A 230 -4.32 -28.47 28.94
CA LYS A 230 -3.54 -29.13 29.99
C LYS A 230 -3.11 -28.12 31.05
N GLU A 231 -2.94 -28.62 32.27
CA GLU A 231 -2.41 -27.85 33.41
C GLU A 231 -0.99 -27.36 33.12
N ILE A 232 -0.72 -26.11 33.50
CA ILE A 232 0.60 -25.46 33.40
C ILE A 232 1.02 -24.88 34.75
N THR A 233 2.30 -24.58 34.91
CA THR A 233 2.77 -23.86 36.10
C THR A 233 2.54 -22.35 35.94
N ALA A 234 2.42 -21.62 37.05
CA ALA A 234 2.25 -20.16 37.04
C ALA A 234 3.38 -19.40 36.30
N GLU A 235 4.55 -20.04 36.17
CA GLU A 235 5.75 -19.46 35.59
C GLU A 235 5.84 -19.70 34.07
N THR A 236 4.89 -20.48 33.52
CA THR A 236 4.89 -20.85 32.10
C THR A 236 4.72 -19.63 31.21
N THR A 237 5.66 -19.43 30.29
CA THR A 237 5.65 -18.34 29.31
C THR A 237 5.46 -18.87 27.89
N ALA A 238 5.40 -17.98 26.91
CA ALA A 238 5.31 -18.33 25.50
C ALA A 238 6.40 -17.58 24.71
N PRO A 239 6.96 -18.19 23.65
CA PRO A 239 8.02 -17.56 22.88
C PRO A 239 7.50 -16.38 22.04
N LYS A 240 8.37 -15.43 21.75
CA LYS A 240 8.06 -14.28 20.88
C LYS A 240 8.02 -14.73 19.41
N ILE A 241 7.02 -14.29 18.65
CA ILE A 241 6.98 -14.46 17.20
C ILE A 241 7.81 -13.35 16.53
N VAL A 242 8.68 -13.74 15.60
CA VAL A 242 9.44 -12.80 14.75
C VAL A 242 9.11 -13.09 13.29
N VAL A 243 8.58 -12.07 12.62
CA VAL A 243 8.25 -12.11 11.20
C VAL A 243 9.08 -11.08 10.46
N THR A 244 9.72 -11.47 9.37
CA THR A 244 10.42 -10.56 8.46
C THR A 244 10.01 -10.85 7.02
N TRP A 245 9.96 -9.81 6.21
CA TRP A 245 9.67 -9.94 4.78
C TRP A 245 10.66 -9.13 3.97
N ALA A 246 10.97 -9.61 2.77
CA ALA A 246 11.83 -8.94 1.82
C ALA A 246 11.30 -9.14 0.40
N PHE A 247 11.66 -8.25 -0.50
CA PHE A 247 11.41 -8.43 -1.93
C PHE A 247 12.69 -8.21 -2.73
N ALA A 248 12.75 -8.84 -3.90
CA ALA A 248 13.78 -8.65 -4.89
C ALA A 248 13.16 -8.67 -6.29
N GLU A 249 13.83 -8.03 -7.24
CA GLU A 249 13.52 -8.24 -8.65
C GLU A 249 13.67 -9.73 -8.98
N LYS A 250 12.74 -10.28 -9.76
CA LYS A 250 12.89 -11.64 -10.28
C LYS A 250 14.10 -11.69 -11.22
N ALA A 251 15.07 -12.58 -10.94
CA ALA A 251 16.26 -12.68 -11.76
C ALA A 251 15.89 -13.15 -13.18
N SER A 252 16.61 -12.65 -14.20
CA SER A 252 16.29 -12.94 -15.60
C SER A 252 16.46 -14.41 -15.99
N ASP A 253 17.24 -15.18 -15.23
CA ASP A 253 17.44 -16.62 -15.35
C ASP A 253 16.53 -17.44 -14.42
N ASP A 254 15.70 -16.78 -13.60
CA ASP A 254 14.75 -17.44 -12.70
C ASP A 254 13.52 -17.91 -13.49
N THR A 255 13.42 -19.23 -13.69
CA THR A 255 12.33 -19.88 -14.42
C THR A 255 11.11 -20.17 -13.54
N THR A 256 11.12 -19.77 -12.27
CA THR A 256 9.95 -19.92 -11.39
C THR A 256 8.75 -19.20 -12.00
N THR A 257 7.61 -19.88 -12.01
CA THR A 257 6.36 -19.33 -12.50
C THR A 257 5.70 -18.48 -11.41
N VAL A 258 4.74 -17.63 -11.82
CA VAL A 258 3.91 -16.88 -10.86
C VAL A 258 3.13 -17.87 -9.99
N ASP A 259 3.08 -17.61 -8.69
CA ASP A 259 2.47 -18.54 -7.74
C ASP A 259 0.94 -18.53 -7.78
N THR A 260 0.35 -19.71 -7.51
CA THR A 260 -1.11 -19.92 -7.45
C THR A 260 -1.75 -19.58 -6.11
N GLY A 261 -0.96 -19.06 -5.15
CA GLY A 261 -1.40 -18.66 -3.81
C GLY A 261 -1.40 -17.14 -3.58
N VAL A 262 -1.49 -16.35 -4.65
CA VAL A 262 -1.52 -14.87 -4.60
C VAL A 262 -2.92 -14.34 -4.92
N SER A 263 -3.23 -13.14 -4.45
CA SER A 263 -4.56 -12.54 -4.56
C SER A 263 -4.54 -11.33 -5.49
N ASP A 264 -5.69 -11.00 -6.08
CA ASP A 264 -5.86 -9.73 -6.79
C ASP A 264 -6.01 -8.59 -5.79
N TYR A 265 -5.24 -7.53 -5.99
CA TYR A 265 -5.38 -6.27 -5.28
C TYR A 265 -5.82 -5.19 -6.27
N VAL A 266 -6.99 -4.64 -6.05
CA VAL A 266 -7.48 -3.49 -6.80
C VAL A 266 -7.20 -2.24 -5.98
N ASP A 267 -6.59 -1.22 -6.59
CA ASP A 267 -6.53 0.10 -5.95
C ASP A 267 -7.94 0.67 -5.90
N ILE A 268 -8.62 0.42 -4.78
CA ILE A 268 -9.88 1.05 -4.48
C ILE A 268 -9.58 2.51 -4.09
N PRO A 269 -10.09 3.51 -4.83
CA PRO A 269 -9.85 4.90 -4.49
C PRO A 269 -10.49 5.25 -3.15
N GLY A 270 -9.74 5.95 -2.30
CA GLY A 270 -10.29 6.58 -1.09
C GLY A 270 -10.96 7.92 -1.41
N PRO A 271 -11.49 8.61 -0.40
CA PRO A 271 -12.07 9.93 -0.56
C PRO A 271 -11.07 10.91 -1.15
N SER A 272 -11.51 11.76 -2.09
CA SER A 272 -10.63 12.72 -2.75
C SER A 272 -11.36 13.95 -3.26
N ILE A 273 -10.62 15.05 -3.39
CA ILE A 273 -11.09 16.31 -3.97
C ILE A 273 -10.09 16.69 -5.06
N ALA A 274 -10.53 16.69 -6.33
CA ALA A 274 -9.64 16.97 -7.46
C ALA A 274 -9.26 18.45 -7.55
N GLN A 275 -10.19 19.35 -7.23
CA GLN A 275 -9.96 20.80 -7.24
C GLN A 275 -9.52 21.27 -5.85
N THR A 276 -8.21 21.39 -5.64
CA THR A 276 -7.62 21.76 -4.35
C THR A 276 -7.21 23.24 -4.25
N SER A 277 -7.35 24.03 -5.32
CA SER A 277 -7.12 25.48 -5.30
C SER A 277 -8.32 26.19 -5.91
N ILE A 278 -8.93 27.09 -5.14
CA ILE A 278 -10.23 27.69 -5.45
C ILE A 278 -10.15 29.19 -5.20
N THR A 279 -10.47 30.00 -6.20
CA THR A 279 -10.71 31.43 -6.02
C THR A 279 -12.15 31.61 -5.54
N ILE A 280 -12.34 32.31 -4.42
CA ILE A 280 -13.67 32.52 -3.85
C ILE A 280 -14.50 33.45 -4.75
N PRO A 281 -15.80 33.22 -4.90
CA PRO A 281 -16.68 34.15 -5.60
C PRO A 281 -16.86 35.44 -4.81
N GLU A 282 -17.32 36.50 -5.49
CA GLU A 282 -17.63 37.81 -4.85
C GLU A 282 -18.63 37.67 -3.69
N SER A 283 -19.56 36.73 -3.77
CA SER A 283 -20.49 36.38 -2.69
C SER A 283 -20.91 34.91 -2.77
N GLY A 284 -21.41 34.38 -1.64
CA GLY A 284 -22.01 33.05 -1.57
C GLY A 284 -21.07 31.93 -1.11
N ALA A 285 -21.58 30.71 -1.20
CA ALA A 285 -20.89 29.49 -0.81
C ALA A 285 -19.88 29.05 -1.88
N VAL A 286 -18.90 28.25 -1.45
CA VAL A 286 -17.96 27.55 -2.36
C VAL A 286 -18.33 26.09 -2.35
N SER A 287 -18.58 25.49 -3.51
CA SER A 287 -18.82 24.06 -3.67
C SER A 287 -17.75 23.44 -4.55
N VAL A 288 -17.23 22.28 -4.14
CA VAL A 288 -16.27 21.49 -4.90
C VAL A 288 -16.74 20.05 -5.06
N PRO A 289 -16.62 19.46 -6.25
CA PRO A 289 -16.88 18.04 -6.44
C PRO A 289 -15.98 17.19 -5.56
N VAL A 290 -16.57 16.16 -4.94
CA VAL A 290 -15.88 15.22 -4.06
C VAL A 290 -16.19 13.81 -4.51
N SER A 291 -15.15 12.98 -4.57
CA SER A 291 -15.32 11.52 -4.56
C SER A 291 -15.27 11.05 -3.12
N LEU A 292 -16.26 10.29 -2.68
CA LEU A 292 -16.23 9.64 -1.37
C LEU A 292 -15.39 8.36 -1.38
N GLY A 293 -14.74 8.02 -2.49
CA GLY A 293 -14.06 6.75 -2.66
C GLY A 293 -15.02 5.61 -2.95
N GLU A 294 -14.47 4.40 -2.98
CA GLU A 294 -15.20 3.17 -3.34
C GLU A 294 -14.96 2.06 -2.32
N GLY A 295 -15.79 1.01 -2.38
CA GLY A 295 -15.61 -0.23 -1.62
C GLY A 295 -15.38 -0.02 -0.12
N THR A 296 -14.40 -0.73 0.43
CA THR A 296 -14.05 -0.68 1.86
C THR A 296 -13.32 0.60 2.29
N LYS A 297 -12.95 1.47 1.33
CA LYS A 297 -12.34 2.77 1.58
C LYS A 297 -13.32 3.92 1.38
N ALA A 298 -14.57 3.64 1.00
CA ALA A 298 -15.57 4.68 0.83
C ALA A 298 -15.91 5.34 2.17
N ALA A 299 -15.91 6.67 2.18
CA ALA A 299 -16.50 7.45 3.25
C ALA A 299 -18.02 7.54 3.06
N THR A 300 -18.74 7.72 4.15
CA THR A 300 -20.16 8.05 4.15
C THR A 300 -20.42 9.51 4.50
N GLY A 301 -19.38 10.24 4.93
CA GLY A 301 -19.47 11.63 5.34
C GLY A 301 -18.12 12.24 5.75
N ILE A 302 -18.21 13.39 6.42
CA ILE A 302 -17.07 14.17 6.90
C ILE A 302 -17.06 14.09 8.43
N THR A 303 -15.92 13.71 9.00
CA THR A 303 -15.65 13.70 10.44
C THR A 303 -15.40 15.11 10.95
N SER A 304 -14.53 15.87 10.27
CA SER A 304 -14.18 17.23 10.69
C SER A 304 -13.71 18.10 9.53
N VAL A 305 -13.88 19.42 9.67
CA VAL A 305 -13.26 20.41 8.80
C VAL A 305 -12.53 21.41 9.68
N TYR A 306 -11.29 21.74 9.34
CA TYR A 306 -10.51 22.70 10.12
C TYR A 306 -9.50 23.44 9.27
N TYR A 307 -8.93 24.52 9.81
CA TYR A 307 -7.74 25.15 9.26
C TYR A 307 -6.72 25.42 10.37
N LEU A 308 -5.46 25.61 10.01
CA LEU A 308 -4.44 26.09 10.94
C LEU A 308 -4.37 27.62 10.87
N SER A 309 -4.46 28.27 12.03
CA SER A 309 -4.17 29.70 12.12
C SER A 309 -2.71 30.02 11.84
N GLN A 310 -2.35 31.29 11.70
CA GLN A 310 -0.95 31.70 11.46
C GLN A 310 0.01 31.25 12.58
N SER A 311 -0.49 31.05 13.81
CA SER A 311 0.29 30.51 14.92
C SER A 311 0.35 28.97 14.94
N GLY A 312 -0.21 28.29 13.94
CA GLY A 312 -0.28 26.83 13.86
C GLY A 312 -1.41 26.20 14.68
N ALA A 313 -2.18 26.99 15.44
CA ALA A 313 -3.29 26.45 16.23
C ALA A 313 -4.44 25.98 15.32
N LYS A 314 -4.95 24.76 15.58
CA LYS A 314 -6.12 24.17 14.90
C LYS A 314 -7.37 24.99 15.20
N LYS A 315 -8.12 25.31 14.15
CA LYS A 315 -9.42 25.98 14.21
C LYS A 315 -10.44 25.12 13.49
N ASP A 316 -11.26 24.41 14.28
CA ASP A 316 -12.35 23.61 13.75
C ASP A 316 -13.46 24.50 13.21
N ILE A 317 -14.04 24.08 12.09
CA ILE A 317 -15.23 24.67 11.49
C ILE A 317 -16.42 23.88 12.01
N ASP A 318 -17.37 24.60 12.62
CA ASP A 318 -18.61 24.02 13.08
C ASP A 318 -19.41 23.39 11.92
N ALA A 319 -20.21 22.35 12.20
CA ALA A 319 -21.02 21.67 11.19
C ALA A 319 -22.03 22.60 10.47
N THR A 320 -22.39 23.73 11.07
CA THR A 320 -23.18 24.78 10.39
C THR A 320 -22.38 25.48 9.28
N GLY A 321 -21.05 25.49 9.34
CA GLY A 321 -20.15 26.16 8.40
C GLY A 321 -19.85 25.40 7.12
N TYR A 322 -20.21 24.12 7.02
CA TYR A 322 -20.03 23.32 5.81
C TYR A 322 -21.20 22.34 5.59
N ALA A 323 -21.23 21.70 4.42
CA ALA A 323 -22.12 20.61 4.09
C ALA A 323 -21.45 19.64 3.11
N LEU A 324 -21.96 18.41 3.08
CA LEU A 324 -21.73 17.47 2.00
C LEU A 324 -23.07 17.27 1.30
N ASP A 325 -23.15 17.68 0.05
CA ASP A 325 -24.38 17.68 -0.73
C ASP A 325 -24.33 16.57 -1.77
N THR A 326 -25.40 15.80 -1.88
CA THR A 326 -25.58 14.77 -2.90
C THR A 326 -26.67 15.23 -3.85
N ALA A 327 -26.35 15.34 -5.14
CA ALA A 327 -27.32 15.64 -6.18
C ALA A 327 -28.15 14.39 -6.55
N GLU A 328 -29.25 14.59 -7.29
CA GLU A 328 -30.15 13.50 -7.71
C GLU A 328 -29.46 12.45 -8.59
N ASP A 329 -28.40 12.85 -9.32
CA ASP A 329 -27.58 11.95 -10.14
C ASP A 329 -26.54 11.16 -9.32
N GLY A 330 -26.51 11.36 -8.00
CA GLY A 330 -25.58 10.72 -7.08
C GLY A 330 -24.22 11.41 -6.99
N SER A 331 -23.98 12.50 -7.72
CA SER A 331 -22.74 13.28 -7.58
C SER A 331 -22.69 13.97 -6.22
N VAL A 332 -21.50 13.99 -5.61
CA VAL A 332 -21.29 14.52 -4.26
C VAL A 332 -20.42 15.77 -4.35
N SER A 333 -20.75 16.79 -3.56
CA SER A 333 -19.96 18.01 -3.43
C SER A 333 -19.78 18.43 -1.99
N PHE A 334 -18.58 18.89 -1.66
CA PHE A 334 -18.28 19.53 -0.39
C PHE A 334 -18.52 21.02 -0.55
N ARG A 335 -19.33 21.58 0.33
CA ARG A 335 -19.71 22.99 0.30
C ARG A 335 -19.27 23.69 1.57
N LEU A 336 -18.39 24.68 1.45
CA LEU A 336 -18.21 25.69 2.49
C LEU A 336 -19.35 26.69 2.39
N LYS A 337 -20.16 26.79 3.45
CA LYS A 337 -21.33 27.68 3.46
C LYS A 337 -20.89 29.14 3.50
N THR A 338 -21.79 30.02 3.07
CA THR A 338 -21.57 31.47 2.99
C THR A 338 -20.98 32.05 4.27
N VAL A 339 -21.44 31.63 5.45
CA VAL A 339 -20.90 32.10 6.74
C VAL A 339 -19.39 31.87 6.89
N THR A 340 -18.88 30.73 6.43
CA THR A 340 -17.45 30.38 6.51
C THR A 340 -16.64 31.12 5.44
N VAL A 341 -17.18 31.22 4.22
CA VAL A 341 -16.54 31.93 3.12
C VAL A 341 -16.45 33.43 3.43
N ASP A 342 -17.51 34.03 3.98
CA ASP A 342 -17.55 35.43 4.39
C ASP A 342 -16.55 35.72 5.51
N ALA A 343 -16.46 34.84 6.51
CA ALA A 343 -15.48 34.94 7.58
C ALA A 343 -14.02 34.84 7.09
N PHE A 344 -13.76 34.07 6.02
CA PHE A 344 -12.47 34.09 5.33
C PHE A 344 -12.25 35.40 4.57
N ARG A 345 -13.26 35.86 3.81
CA ARG A 345 -13.20 37.07 3.00
C ARG A 345 -12.89 38.31 3.84
N SER A 346 -13.53 38.44 5.01
CA SER A 346 -13.31 39.55 5.94
C SER A 346 -12.00 39.46 6.75
N GLY A 347 -11.29 38.31 6.69
CA GLY A 347 -10.04 38.11 7.40
C GLY A 347 -8.83 38.74 6.70
N ASN A 348 -7.70 38.80 7.40
CA ASN A 348 -6.46 39.44 6.90
C ASN A 348 -5.56 38.51 6.05
N SER A 349 -6.07 37.36 5.59
CA SER A 349 -5.28 36.41 4.80
C SER A 349 -5.81 36.34 3.38
N ASP A 350 -4.91 36.43 2.39
CA ASP A 350 -5.28 36.31 0.96
C ASP A 350 -5.47 34.85 0.53
N SER A 351 -4.98 33.91 1.34
CA SER A 351 -5.12 32.48 1.13
C SER A 351 -5.36 31.73 2.46
N ARG A 352 -6.12 30.64 2.44
CA ARG A 352 -6.32 29.75 3.60
C ARG A 352 -6.52 28.31 3.15
N VAL A 353 -5.78 27.40 3.80
CA VAL A 353 -5.92 25.96 3.61
C VAL A 353 -6.92 25.40 4.61
N TYR A 354 -7.96 24.76 4.11
CA TYR A 354 -8.91 23.97 4.88
C TYR A 354 -8.61 22.50 4.69
N SER A 355 -8.53 21.76 5.79
CA SER A 355 -8.40 20.30 5.83
C SER A 355 -9.76 19.69 6.12
N ILE A 356 -10.16 18.72 5.30
CA ILE A 356 -11.39 17.95 5.38
C ILE A 356 -11.02 16.52 5.73
N GLU A 357 -11.42 16.06 6.90
CA GLU A 357 -11.25 14.68 7.35
C GLU A 357 -12.52 13.89 7.08
N PHE A 358 -12.41 12.85 6.26
CA PHE A 358 -13.50 11.94 5.96
C PHE A 358 -13.66 10.87 7.06
N ASN A 359 -14.83 10.24 7.10
CA ASN A 359 -15.14 9.18 8.08
C ASN A 359 -14.84 7.76 7.57
N ASP A 360 -13.98 7.63 6.57
CA ASP A 360 -13.47 6.34 6.13
C ASP A 360 -12.52 5.73 7.16
N THR A 361 -12.29 4.41 7.07
CA THR A 361 -11.43 3.66 8.01
C THR A 361 -10.01 4.24 8.09
N ALA A 362 -9.50 4.82 7.00
CA ALA A 362 -8.17 5.42 6.98
C ALA A 362 -8.13 6.87 7.49
N LYS A 363 -9.30 7.46 7.84
CA LYS A 363 -9.45 8.87 8.24
C LYS A 363 -8.79 9.82 7.25
N THR A 364 -9.14 9.68 5.98
CA THR A 364 -8.50 10.39 4.88
C THR A 364 -8.65 11.89 5.07
N VAL A 365 -7.53 12.63 5.02
CA VAL A 365 -7.53 14.10 5.11
C VAL A 365 -7.16 14.70 3.76
N VAL A 366 -8.07 15.49 3.19
CA VAL A 366 -7.83 16.23 1.94
C VAL A 366 -7.81 17.72 2.24
N SER A 367 -6.88 18.45 1.61
CA SER A 367 -6.77 19.90 1.80
C SER A 367 -7.21 20.66 0.55
N ILE A 368 -7.99 21.71 0.76
CA ILE A 368 -8.33 22.71 -0.26
C ILE A 368 -7.81 24.08 0.16
N THR A 369 -7.37 24.87 -0.80
CA THR A 369 -6.88 26.22 -0.60
C THR A 369 -7.88 27.21 -1.19
N LEU A 370 -8.43 28.08 -0.35
CA LEU A 370 -9.20 29.23 -0.80
C LEU A 370 -8.29 30.42 -1.02
N ASN A 371 -8.48 31.13 -2.13
CA ASN A 371 -7.78 32.37 -2.47
C ASN A 371 -8.81 33.48 -2.70
N LYS A 372 -8.47 34.71 -2.33
CA LYS A 372 -9.29 35.90 -2.59
C LYS A 372 -9.23 36.35 -4.05
#